data_AF-A0A543PCB8-F1
#
_entry.id   AF-A0A543PCB8-F1
#
_cell.length_a   1.000
_cell.length_b   1.000
_cell.length_c   1.000
_cell.angle_alpha   90.00
_cell.angle_beta   90.00
_cell.angle_gamma   90.00
#
_symmetry.space_group_name_H-M   'P 1'
#
loop_
_entity.id
_entity.type
_entity.pdbx_description
1 polymer ?
#
loop_
_entity_poly.entity_id
_entity_poly.type
_entity_poly.pdbx_seq_one_letter_code
_entity_poly.pdbx_strand_id
1 'polypeptide(L)'
;MNTVLLVLLGGLVVALVVAFLLRRRFLLSGLGAVTMWLRPVGSARWSVGVAWYAGDMLLWYRGLSLAVRPHERFCRSGLRVESRRSAGRDDLALPSDVVVLAIATPEGPRELAMDSSTVTGFLSWVESAPPGS
;
A
#
# COMPACT_ATOMS: atom_id res chain seq x y z
N MET A 1 -43.57 17.33 -7.69
CA MET A 1 -42.26 17.99 -7.93
C MET A 1 -41.19 17.49 -6.96
N ASN A 2 -41.42 17.49 -5.64
CA ASN A 2 -40.43 17.01 -4.65
C ASN A 2 -40.02 15.54 -4.78
N THR A 3 -40.96 14.63 -5.10
CA THR A 3 -40.66 13.19 -5.27
C THR A 3 -39.70 12.92 -6.42
N VAL A 4 -39.88 13.59 -7.57
CA VAL A 4 -38.97 13.46 -8.72
C VAL A 4 -37.58 13.98 -8.37
N LEU A 5 -37.50 15.10 -7.65
CA LEU A 5 -36.25 15.72 -7.23
C LEU A 5 -35.47 14.84 -6.23
N LEU A 6 -36.18 14.19 -5.31
CA LEU A 6 -35.60 13.21 -4.37
C LEU A 6 -35.08 11.97 -5.08
N VAL A 7 -35.80 11.46 -6.09
CA VAL A 7 -35.36 10.31 -6.89
C VAL A 7 -34.12 10.64 -7.70
N LEU A 8 -34.07 11.82 -8.33
CA LEU A 8 -32.89 12.27 -9.08
C LEU A 8 -31.68 12.49 -8.16
N LEU A 9 -31.88 13.09 -6.99
CA LEU A 9 -30.80 13.30 -6.03
C LEU A 9 -30.28 11.96 -5.48
N GLY A 10 -31.19 11.03 -5.15
CA GLY A 10 -30.83 9.68 -4.73
C GLY A 10 -30.03 8.93 -5.81
N GLY A 11 -30.49 8.99 -7.07
CA GLY A 11 -29.78 8.40 -8.21
C GLY A 11 -28.39 9.00 -8.42
N LEU A 12 -28.25 10.33 -8.30
CA LEU A 12 -26.96 11.01 -8.43
C LEU A 12 -25.98 10.59 -7.32
N VAL A 13 -26.44 10.52 -6.08
CA VAL A 13 -25.62 10.06 -4.95
C VAL A 13 -25.14 8.63 -5.17
N VAL A 14 -26.04 7.73 -5.59
CA VAL A 14 -25.67 6.34 -5.88
C VAL A 14 -24.67 6.27 -7.04
N ALA A 15 -24.88 7.01 -8.13
CA ALA A 15 -23.96 7.05 -9.25
C ALA A 15 -22.56 7.55 -8.86
N LEU A 16 -22.48 8.60 -8.05
CA LEU A 16 -21.21 9.12 -7.53
C LEU A 16 -20.51 8.10 -6.63
N VAL A 17 -21.25 7.41 -5.76
CA VAL A 17 -20.69 6.35 -4.89
C VAL A 17 -20.17 5.18 -5.73
N VAL A 18 -20.93 4.73 -6.74
CA VAL A 18 -20.51 3.63 -7.62
C VAL A 18 -19.29 4.01 -8.44
N ALA A 19 -19.26 5.19 -9.06
CA ALA A 19 -18.12 5.68 -9.82
C ALA A 19 -16.86 5.79 -8.95
N PHE A 20 -17.02 6.25 -7.71
CA PHE A 20 -15.96 6.32 -6.72
C PHE A 20 -15.42 4.94 -6.33
N LEU A 21 -16.31 3.97 -6.08
CA LEU A 21 -15.93 2.60 -5.75
C LEU A 21 -15.26 1.88 -6.92
N LEU A 22 -15.73 2.11 -8.15
CA LEU A 22 -15.11 1.58 -9.36
C LEU A 22 -13.73 2.18 -9.56
N ARG A 23 -13.57 3.50 -9.45
CA ARG A 23 -12.25 4.15 -9.50
C ARG A 23 -11.33 3.57 -8.43
N ARG A 24 -11.80 3.43 -7.18
CA ARG A 24 -11.04 2.81 -6.10
C ARG A 24 -10.65 1.36 -6.44
N ARG A 25 -11.56 0.56 -6.97
CA ARG A 25 -11.29 -0.81 -7.41
C ARG A 25 -10.26 -0.80 -8.52
N PHE A 26 -10.37 0.05 -9.54
CA PHE A 26 -9.38 0.17 -10.60
C PHE A 26 -8.01 0.58 -10.09
N LEU A 27 -7.91 1.51 -9.13
CA LEU A 27 -6.63 1.84 -8.49
C LEU A 27 -6.07 0.65 -7.69
N LEU A 28 -6.92 -0.09 -6.96
CA LEU A 28 -6.50 -1.22 -6.14
C LEU A 28 -6.26 -2.52 -6.93
N SER A 29 -6.69 -2.58 -8.19
CA SER A 29 -6.62 -3.77 -9.05
C SER A 29 -5.87 -3.55 -10.35
N GLY A 30 -5.34 -2.34 -10.57
CA GLY A 30 -4.55 -2.01 -11.74
C GLY A 30 -3.27 -2.85 -11.77
N LEU A 31 -2.76 -3.10 -12.98
CA LEU A 31 -1.63 -3.98 -13.37
C LEU A 31 -0.26 -3.73 -12.68
N GLY A 32 -0.20 -2.98 -11.58
CA GLY A 32 0.99 -2.77 -10.75
C GLY A 32 0.71 -2.72 -9.25
N ALA A 33 -0.49 -3.13 -8.82
CA ALA A 33 -0.87 -3.21 -7.41
C ALA A 33 -0.19 -4.43 -6.76
N VAL A 34 0.65 -4.16 -5.75
CA VAL A 34 1.37 -5.20 -4.99
C VAL A 34 0.79 -5.30 -3.60
N THR A 35 0.40 -6.50 -3.17
CA THR A 35 -0.01 -6.72 -1.78
C THR A 35 1.19 -6.57 -0.86
N MET A 36 1.06 -5.68 0.12
CA MET A 36 2.14 -5.35 1.04
C MET A 36 1.57 -5.08 2.43
N TRP A 37 2.16 -5.70 3.42
CA TRP A 37 1.86 -5.43 4.82
C TRP A 37 2.86 -4.45 5.38
N LEU A 38 2.39 -3.55 6.22
CA LEU A 38 3.20 -2.54 6.88
C LEU A 38 2.98 -2.61 8.38
N ARG A 39 4.08 -2.51 9.14
CA ARG A 39 4.03 -2.19 10.56
C ARG A 39 5.13 -1.18 10.93
N PRO A 40 4.85 -0.20 11.80
CA PRO A 40 5.91 0.53 12.49
C PRO A 40 6.79 -0.43 13.31
N VAL A 41 8.10 -0.17 13.38
CA VAL A 41 8.99 -0.93 14.27
C VAL A 41 8.51 -0.78 15.71
N GLY A 42 8.43 -1.90 16.44
CA GLY A 42 7.91 -1.94 17.81
C GLY A 42 6.39 -2.10 17.94
N SER A 43 5.64 -2.08 16.82
CA SER A 43 4.21 -2.41 16.84
C SER A 43 3.96 -3.89 16.54
N ALA A 44 3.08 -4.53 17.30
CA ALA A 44 2.73 -5.94 17.09
C ALA A 44 1.71 -6.16 15.94
N ARG A 45 1.14 -5.08 15.39
CA ARG A 45 -0.01 -5.16 14.48
C ARG A 45 0.40 -4.86 13.05
N TRP A 46 0.29 -5.88 12.20
CA TRP A 46 0.41 -5.74 10.76
C TRP A 46 -0.82 -5.05 10.17
N SER A 47 -0.59 -4.06 9.31
CA SER A 47 -1.63 -3.45 8.49
C SER A 47 -1.50 -3.98 7.06
N VAL A 48 -2.54 -4.65 6.56
CA VAL A 48 -2.58 -5.12 5.17
C VAL A 48 -2.93 -3.97 4.22
N GLY A 49 -2.21 -3.89 3.11
CA GLY A 49 -2.42 -2.88 2.09
C GLY A 49 -1.96 -3.30 0.71
N VAL A 50 -2.13 -2.35 -0.20
CA VAL A 50 -1.73 -2.44 -1.59
C VAL A 50 -0.77 -1.28 -1.86
N ALA A 51 0.41 -1.60 -2.34
CA ALA A 51 1.41 -0.64 -2.76
C ALA A 51 1.35 -0.44 -4.27
N TRP A 52 1.63 0.78 -4.72
CA TRP A 52 1.69 1.14 -6.13
C TRP A 52 2.95 1.95 -6.42
N TYR A 53 3.67 1.57 -7.48
CA TYR A 53 4.86 2.28 -7.94
C TYR A 53 4.44 3.49 -8.78
N ALA A 54 4.74 4.69 -8.31
CA ALA A 54 4.48 5.96 -8.97
C ALA A 54 5.82 6.69 -9.21
N GLY A 55 6.54 6.28 -10.26
CA GLY A 55 7.89 6.78 -10.56
C GLY A 55 8.87 6.47 -9.42
N ASP A 56 9.35 7.51 -8.74
CA ASP A 56 10.26 7.41 -7.59
C ASP A 56 9.55 7.36 -6.23
N MET A 57 8.22 7.14 -6.21
CA MET A 57 7.47 6.96 -4.99
C MET A 57 6.75 5.63 -4.97
N LEU A 58 6.76 4.97 -3.81
CA LEU A 58 5.90 3.83 -3.52
C LEU A 58 4.74 4.33 -2.66
N LEU A 59 3.54 4.30 -3.21
CA LEU A 59 2.32 4.74 -2.54
C LEU A 59 1.63 3.54 -1.92
N TRP A 60 1.53 3.50 -0.60
CA TRP A 60 0.87 2.40 0.11
C TRP A 60 -0.53 2.81 0.59
N TYR A 61 -1.51 2.00 0.22
CA TYR A 61 -2.92 2.16 0.55
C TYR A 61 -3.37 1.01 1.42
N ARG A 62 -4.05 1.32 2.54
CA ARG A 62 -4.55 0.28 3.43
C ARG A 62 -5.72 -0.48 2.78
N GLY A 63 -5.65 -1.80 2.70
CA GLY A 63 -6.52 -2.62 1.82
C GLY A 63 -8.00 -2.55 2.20
N LEU A 64 -8.29 -2.48 3.49
CA LEU A 64 -9.64 -2.36 4.05
C LEU A 64 -10.05 -0.90 4.37
N SER A 65 -9.27 0.11 4.01
CA SER A 65 -9.60 1.50 4.34
C SER A 65 -10.44 2.17 3.26
N LEU A 66 -11.56 2.77 3.67
CA LEU A 66 -12.40 3.65 2.83
C LEU A 66 -11.71 4.97 2.44
N ALA A 67 -10.50 5.22 2.94
CA ALA A 67 -9.73 6.42 2.63
C ALA A 67 -9.24 6.43 1.18
N VAL A 68 -9.45 7.57 0.51
CA VAL A 68 -8.99 7.86 -0.88
C VAL A 68 -7.49 8.13 -0.96
N ARG A 69 -6.90 8.53 0.17
CA ARG A 69 -5.52 9.00 0.22
C ARG A 69 -4.58 7.84 0.55
N PRO A 70 -3.35 7.82 -0.04
CA PRO A 70 -2.31 6.91 0.38
C PRO A 70 -2.03 7.17 1.86
N HIS A 71 -1.99 6.09 2.63
CA HIS A 71 -1.75 6.21 4.06
C HIS A 71 -0.27 6.47 4.34
N GLU A 72 0.58 5.94 3.46
CA GLU A 72 2.04 6.03 3.55
C GLU A 72 2.61 6.24 2.16
N ARG A 73 3.67 7.04 2.09
CA ARG A 73 4.37 7.38 0.84
C ARG A 73 5.85 7.20 1.08
N PHE A 74 6.43 6.21 0.42
CA PHE A 74 7.86 5.97 0.53
C PHE A 74 8.56 6.58 -0.67
N CYS A 75 9.40 7.59 -0.41
CA CYS A 75 10.28 8.11 -1.43
C CYS A 75 11.46 7.16 -1.60
N ARG A 76 11.75 6.80 -2.84
CA ARG A 76 12.82 5.89 -3.20
C ARG A 76 14.19 6.33 -2.67
N SER A 77 14.52 7.62 -2.75
CA SER A 77 15.80 8.17 -2.27
C SER A 77 15.96 8.13 -0.75
N GLY A 78 14.84 8.14 -0.01
CA GLY A 78 14.82 8.11 1.45
C GLY A 78 14.60 6.72 2.04
N LEU A 79 14.35 5.71 1.22
CA LEU A 79 14.07 4.35 1.67
C LEU A 79 15.33 3.50 1.57
N ARG A 80 15.78 2.95 2.70
CA ARG A 80 16.90 2.00 2.75
C ARG A 80 16.42 0.68 3.33
N VAL A 81 16.87 -0.42 2.75
CA VAL A 81 16.60 -1.76 3.26
C VAL A 81 17.75 -2.16 4.18
N GLU A 82 17.45 -2.32 5.46
CA GLU A 82 18.43 -2.63 6.51
C GLU A 82 18.61 -4.14 6.67
N SER A 83 17.50 -4.89 6.63
CA SER A 83 17.56 -6.35 6.75
C SER A 83 16.37 -7.01 6.07
N ARG A 84 16.54 -8.30 5.77
CA ARG A 84 15.52 -9.18 5.17
C ARG A 84 15.45 -10.47 5.95
N ARG A 85 14.25 -10.90 6.32
CA ARG A 85 13.98 -12.16 7.01
C ARG A 85 12.69 -12.79 6.49
N SER A 86 12.52 -14.09 6.66
CA SER A 86 11.24 -14.75 6.40
C SER A 86 10.23 -14.41 7.51
N ALA A 87 8.93 -14.49 7.21
CA ALA A 87 7.88 -14.40 8.21
C ALA A 87 8.11 -15.46 9.31
N GLY A 88 8.09 -15.02 10.57
CA GLY A 88 8.40 -15.85 11.73
C GLY A 88 7.17 -16.16 12.58
N ARG A 89 7.39 -16.81 13.72
CA ARG A 89 6.33 -17.16 14.68
C ARG A 89 5.63 -15.92 15.28
N ASP A 90 6.32 -14.79 15.36
CA ASP A 90 5.78 -13.52 15.85
C ASP A 90 4.91 -12.79 14.81
N ASP A 91 4.84 -13.30 13.57
CA ASP A 91 4.12 -12.69 12.46
C ASP A 91 2.85 -13.47 12.09
N LEU A 92 2.06 -13.93 13.07
CA LEU A 92 0.85 -14.73 12.84
C LEU A 92 -0.18 -14.12 11.87
N ALA A 93 -0.14 -12.81 11.65
CA ALA A 93 -1.02 -12.12 10.70
C ALA A 93 -0.51 -12.15 9.24
N LEU A 94 0.69 -12.67 9.01
CA LEU A 94 1.32 -12.78 7.71
C LEU A 94 1.16 -14.21 7.15
N PRO A 95 0.98 -14.35 5.83
CA PRO A 95 1.12 -15.64 5.16
C PRO A 95 2.54 -16.21 5.30
N SER A 96 2.70 -17.52 5.13
CA SER A 96 4.00 -18.19 5.30
C SER A 96 5.02 -17.93 4.18
N ASP A 97 4.56 -17.46 3.03
CA ASP A 97 5.32 -17.22 1.79
C ASP A 97 5.79 -15.77 1.62
N VAL A 98 5.51 -14.90 2.59
CA VAL A 98 5.96 -13.51 2.55
C VAL A 98 7.32 -13.34 3.20
N VAL A 99 8.03 -12.33 2.72
CA VAL A 99 9.33 -11.91 3.24
C VAL A 99 9.14 -10.57 3.94
N VAL A 100 9.70 -10.47 5.14
CA VAL A 100 9.73 -9.25 5.94
C VAL A 100 11.04 -8.50 5.69
N LEU A 101 10.93 -7.23 5.34
CA LEU A 101 12.03 -6.30 5.16
C LEU A 101 11.96 -5.21 6.23
N ALA A 102 13.05 -5.02 6.96
CA ALA A 102 13.23 -3.83 7.80
C ALA A 102 13.73 -2.70 6.91
N ILE A 103 13.00 -1.59 6.91
CA ILE A 103 13.35 -0.39 6.15
C ILE A 103 13.58 0.80 7.07
N ALA A 104 14.58 1.60 6.74
CA ALA A 104 14.76 2.93 7.30
C ALA A 104 14.10 3.95 6.35
N THR A 105 13.26 4.83 6.92
CA THR A 105 12.68 5.97 6.20
C THR A 105 12.94 7.25 6.99
N PRO A 106 12.76 8.44 6.38
CA PRO A 106 12.94 9.72 7.08
C PRO A 106 11.97 9.91 8.25
N GLU A 107 10.84 9.19 8.25
CA GLU A 107 9.81 9.25 9.29
C GLU A 107 10.06 8.24 10.43
N GLY A 108 11.05 7.36 10.26
CA GLY A 108 11.44 6.35 11.22
C GLY A 108 11.55 4.94 10.63
N PRO A 109 12.11 3.98 11.39
CA PRO A 109 12.24 2.61 10.94
C PRO A 109 10.87 1.92 10.89
N ARG A 110 10.62 1.18 9.82
CA ARG A 110 9.38 0.45 9.58
C ARG A 110 9.69 -0.96 9.06
N GLU A 111 8.75 -1.86 9.21
CA GLU A 111 8.83 -3.18 8.59
C GLU A 111 7.75 -3.35 7.53
N LEU A 112 8.18 -3.88 6.39
CA LEU A 112 7.35 -4.23 5.26
C LEU A 112 7.32 -5.74 5.13
N ALA A 113 6.17 -6.31 4.83
CA ALA A 113 6.10 -7.68 4.33
C ALA A 113 5.49 -7.68 2.94
N MET A 114 6.03 -8.49 2.05
CA MET A 114 5.50 -8.68 0.71
C MET A 114 5.75 -10.09 0.24
N ASP A 115 5.00 -10.51 -0.78
CA ASP A 115 5.17 -11.83 -1.35
C ASP A 115 6.59 -12.02 -1.90
N SER A 116 7.16 -13.22 -1.73
CA SER A 116 8.52 -13.54 -2.16
C SER A 116 8.78 -13.21 -3.64
N SER A 117 7.77 -13.40 -4.49
CA SER A 117 7.81 -13.06 -5.92
C SER A 117 8.01 -11.57 -6.19
N THR A 118 7.56 -10.71 -5.27
CA THR A 118 7.59 -9.26 -5.44
C THR A 118 8.82 -8.60 -4.82
N VAL A 119 9.47 -9.28 -3.85
CA VAL A 119 10.66 -8.78 -3.16
C VAL A 119 11.75 -8.34 -4.14
N THR A 120 12.04 -9.16 -5.15
CA THR A 120 13.09 -8.86 -6.14
C THR A 120 12.78 -7.58 -6.92
N GLY A 121 11.52 -7.39 -7.34
CA GLY A 121 11.09 -6.18 -8.04
C GLY A 121 11.19 -4.94 -7.15
N PHE A 122 10.79 -5.06 -5.88
CA PHE A 122 10.92 -3.98 -4.90
C PHE A 122 12.38 -3.60 -4.66
N LEU A 123 13.27 -4.59 -4.43
CA LEU A 123 14.70 -4.34 -4.21
C LEU A 123 15.35 -3.69 -5.42
N SER A 124 15.07 -4.19 -6.63
CA SER A 124 15.58 -3.57 -7.87
C SER A 124 15.11 -2.12 -8.02
N TRP A 125 13.84 -1.84 -7.69
CA TRP A 125 13.33 -0.47 -7.65
C TRP A 125 14.08 0.39 -6.63
N VAL A 126 14.30 -0.07 -5.39
CA VAL A 126 15.07 0.68 -4.38
C VAL A 126 16.51 0.93 -4.85
N GLU A 127 17.18 -0.09 -5.37
CA GLU A 127 18.58 -0.02 -5.80
C GLU A 127 18.81 0.86 -7.01
N SER A 128 17.82 0.97 -7.90
CA SER A 128 17.96 1.79 -9.10
C SER A 128 17.75 3.29 -8.80
N ALA A 129 17.71 3.68 -7.52
CA ALA A 129 17.70 5.08 -7.10
C ALA A 129 18.99 5.78 -7.56
N PRO A 130 18.90 7.01 -8.09
CA PRO A 130 20.10 7.78 -8.40
C PRO A 130 20.95 7.94 -7.13
N PRO A 131 22.25 7.61 -7.15
CA PRO A 131 23.11 7.75 -5.98
C PRO A 131 23.28 9.23 -5.65
N GLY A 132 22.63 9.68 -4.57
CA GLY A 132 22.85 11.00 -3.98
C GLY A 132 22.20 12.16 -4.76
N SER A 133 21.19 12.77 -4.14
CA SER A 133 20.90 14.20 -4.29
C SER A 133 21.24 14.87 -2.97
#